data_AF-A0A5C6ZXA5-F1
#
_entry.id   AF-A0A5C6ZXA5-F1
#
_cell.length_a   1.000
_cell.length_b   1.000
_cell.length_c   1.000
_cell.angle_alpha   90.00
_cell.angle_beta   90.00
_cell.angle_gamma   90.00
#
_symmetry.space_group_name_H-M   'P 1'
#
loop_
_entity.id
_entity.type
_entity.pdbx_description
1 polymer ?
#
loop_
_entity_poly.entity_id
_entity_poly.type
_entity_poly.pdbx_seq_one_letter_code
_entity_poly.pdbx_strand_id
1 'polypeptide(L)'
;MQIKLGRAALILGWMALALGPLVPTLVPVALTAHDLTRAVQLPLLLLAALALVFQSAAAPRLHPWTMAQSVLLIVLVGLSAANAAIPGVAWREVALFAGLIGWSIWIAGHSGGERLAPWMGVVCLSQLLYGLMFMGLLVAALAGQQPVLLWEMSLGYDNPRFLNHVQTVVLPLLLGIAAQPGATRRTRLMAIVALTLQLFLLLSTLGRSTMVSVVVGAGVVMLVVGAASRRWIGLGLATTAVALVAYLALQSGVVPVQQAVGYRPTAKELTSDHSRQYLWNIAISDSQRSPWLGVGPMHFAHEVNEKGAHPHNHYLQMAAELGWPATLAVVALMLRGISAMARALRAEHNADRRAIGCGLLGAGVAVAVDACFSGNLVMPISQIWIFTLIGLSFSWYQGRSRPDAVEPLAGATIRPKVWLAARAVLVMAAFWSCVAASKEISASTPHLQAEGCRESSSQDVSRPRYWSYGWF
;
A
#
# COMPACT_ATOMS: atom_id res chain seq x y z
N MET A 1 -7.62 0.99 30.78
CA MET A 1 -8.32 1.01 29.48
C MET A 1 -7.37 1.24 28.31
N GLN A 2 -6.48 2.25 28.35
CA GLN A 2 -5.53 2.60 27.28
C GLN A 2 -4.63 1.44 26.79
N ILE A 3 -4.02 0.68 27.71
CA ILE A 3 -3.13 -0.45 27.36
C ILE A 3 -3.88 -1.59 26.65
N LYS A 4 -5.14 -1.84 27.02
CA LYS A 4 -5.96 -2.91 26.43
C LYS A 4 -6.42 -2.56 25.01
N LEU A 5 -6.85 -1.31 24.78
CA LEU A 5 -7.26 -0.85 23.44
C LEU A 5 -6.10 -0.80 22.44
N GLY A 6 -4.92 -0.31 22.86
CA GLY A 6 -3.75 -0.26 22.00
C GLY A 6 -3.23 -1.65 21.60
N ARG A 7 -3.25 -2.61 22.52
CA ARG A 7 -2.91 -4.01 22.22
C ARG A 7 -3.95 -4.69 21.33
N ALA A 8 -5.23 -4.41 21.52
CA ALA A 8 -6.29 -4.94 20.65
C ALA A 8 -6.16 -4.42 19.22
N ALA A 9 -5.94 -3.10 19.03
CA ALA A 9 -5.67 -2.52 17.72
C ALA A 9 -4.40 -3.09 17.07
N LEU A 10 -3.35 -3.36 17.86
CA LEU A 10 -2.12 -4.02 17.40
C LEU A 10 -2.37 -5.43 16.88
N ILE A 11 -3.07 -6.25 17.67
CA ILE A 11 -3.40 -7.63 17.32
C ILE A 11 -4.32 -7.66 16.09
N LEU A 12 -5.35 -6.80 16.04
CA LEU A 12 -6.25 -6.72 14.90
C LEU A 12 -5.54 -6.20 13.65
N GLY A 13 -4.60 -5.27 13.79
CA GLY A 13 -3.73 -4.84 12.70
C GLY A 13 -2.86 -5.96 12.16
N TRP A 14 -2.30 -6.78 13.05
CA TRP A 14 -1.54 -7.97 12.66
C TRP A 14 -2.43 -9.01 11.99
N MET A 15 -3.64 -9.24 12.50
CA MET A 15 -4.61 -10.14 11.88
C MET A 15 -5.05 -9.63 10.51
N ALA A 16 -5.30 -8.33 10.33
CA ALA A 16 -5.64 -7.76 9.04
C ALA A 16 -4.50 -7.92 8.02
N LEU A 17 -3.25 -7.70 8.43
CA LEU A 17 -2.08 -7.88 7.56
C LEU A 17 -1.78 -9.35 7.24
N ALA A 18 -2.00 -10.26 8.20
CA ALA A 18 -1.65 -11.67 8.07
C ALA A 18 -2.76 -12.54 7.49
N LEU A 19 -4.02 -12.23 7.82
CA LEU A 19 -5.19 -13.02 7.47
C LEU A 19 -6.13 -12.28 6.51
N GLY A 20 -5.93 -10.98 6.25
CA GLY A 20 -6.74 -10.19 5.33
C GLY A 20 -6.98 -10.86 3.97
N PRO A 21 -5.95 -11.41 3.32
CA PRO A 21 -6.11 -12.15 2.07
C PRO A 21 -6.88 -13.48 2.22
N LEU A 22 -6.98 -14.03 3.43
CA LEU A 22 -7.70 -15.29 3.69
C LEU A 22 -9.18 -15.07 4.03
N VAL A 23 -9.56 -13.85 4.43
CA VAL A 23 -10.95 -13.55 4.82
C VAL A 23 -11.97 -13.93 3.74
N PRO A 24 -11.74 -13.65 2.42
CA PRO A 24 -12.67 -14.06 1.37
C PRO A 24 -12.87 -15.57 1.25
N THR A 25 -11.90 -16.36 1.70
CA THR A 25 -11.98 -17.83 1.66
C THR A 25 -12.64 -18.43 2.89
N LEU A 26 -12.68 -17.69 4.00
CA LEU A 26 -13.20 -18.16 5.29
C LEU A 26 -14.65 -17.74 5.53
N VAL A 27 -15.12 -16.66 4.88
CA VAL A 27 -16.47 -16.14 5.03
C VAL A 27 -17.20 -16.27 3.70
N PRO A 28 -18.19 -17.18 3.57
CA PRO A 28 -18.98 -17.31 2.36
C PRO A 28 -19.97 -16.14 2.25
N VAL A 29 -19.47 -14.99 1.79
CA VAL A 29 -20.28 -13.80 1.46
C VAL A 29 -20.24 -13.61 -0.05
N ALA A 30 -21.34 -13.19 -0.65
CA ALA A 30 -21.44 -12.83 -2.06
C ALA A 30 -20.72 -11.49 -2.39
N LEU A 31 -19.56 -11.25 -1.79
CA LEU A 31 -18.73 -10.07 -2.01
C LEU A 31 -17.45 -10.45 -2.74
N THR A 32 -16.97 -9.55 -3.59
CA THR A 32 -15.63 -9.66 -4.18
C THR A 32 -14.55 -9.54 -3.08
N ALA A 33 -13.33 -10.01 -3.36
CA ALA A 33 -12.23 -9.86 -2.41
C ALA A 33 -11.89 -8.38 -2.18
N HIS A 34 -12.01 -7.53 -3.20
CA HIS A 34 -11.86 -6.08 -3.09
C HIS A 34 -12.88 -5.50 -2.10
N ASP A 35 -14.16 -5.81 -2.25
CA ASP A 35 -15.21 -5.24 -1.40
C ASP A 35 -15.10 -5.73 0.03
N LEU A 36 -14.83 -7.03 0.23
CA LEU A 36 -14.66 -7.59 1.55
C LEU A 36 -13.45 -6.97 2.27
N THR A 37 -12.35 -6.77 1.56
CA THR A 37 -11.15 -6.15 2.15
C THR A 37 -11.35 -4.68 2.44
N ARG A 38 -12.10 -3.92 1.63
CA ARG A 38 -12.56 -2.56 1.97
C ARG A 38 -13.45 -2.55 3.21
N ALA A 39 -14.41 -3.48 3.29
CA ALA A 39 -15.31 -3.62 4.43
C ALA A 39 -14.56 -3.92 5.74
N VAL A 40 -13.45 -4.67 5.70
CA VAL A 40 -12.57 -4.92 6.85
C VAL A 40 -11.66 -3.73 7.14
N GLN A 41 -11.19 -3.03 6.10
CA GLN A 41 -10.31 -1.88 6.23
C GLN A 41 -10.95 -0.73 7.03
N LEU A 42 -12.21 -0.39 6.78
CA LEU A 42 -12.85 0.78 7.41
C LEU A 42 -12.96 0.64 8.95
N PRO A 43 -13.46 -0.48 9.52
CA PRO A 43 -13.41 -0.71 10.97
C PRO A 43 -11.99 -0.69 11.54
N LEU A 44 -11.00 -1.20 10.80
CA LEU A 44 -9.60 -1.16 11.23
C LEU A 44 -9.09 0.28 11.35
N LEU A 45 -9.42 1.15 10.39
CA LEU A 45 -9.07 2.57 10.43
C LEU A 45 -9.78 3.29 11.58
N LEU A 46 -11.05 2.96 11.86
CA LEU A 46 -11.78 3.48 13.03
C LEU A 46 -11.11 3.08 14.34
N LEU A 47 -10.71 1.81 14.49
CA LEU A 47 -10.00 1.34 15.68
C LEU A 47 -8.65 2.03 15.87
N ALA A 48 -7.90 2.24 14.79
CA ALA A 48 -6.65 3.00 14.84
C ALA A 48 -6.89 4.47 15.24
N ALA A 49 -7.92 5.12 14.68
CA ALA A 49 -8.31 6.48 15.05
C ALA A 49 -8.70 6.59 16.54
N LEU A 50 -9.49 5.63 17.05
CA LEU A 50 -9.84 5.54 18.47
C LEU A 50 -8.59 5.35 19.33
N ALA A 51 -7.69 4.44 18.94
CA ALA A 51 -6.43 4.21 19.65
C ALA A 51 -5.56 5.47 19.73
N LEU A 52 -5.53 6.31 18.68
CA LEU A 52 -4.82 7.60 18.68
C LEU A 52 -5.37 8.62 19.68
N VAL A 53 -6.69 8.63 19.91
CA VAL A 53 -7.31 9.50 20.93
C VAL A 53 -6.83 9.11 22.32
N PHE A 54 -6.74 7.81 22.59
CA PHE A 54 -6.31 7.27 23.88
C PHE A 54 -4.80 7.22 24.06
N GLN A 55 -4.01 7.41 23.00
CA GLN A 55 -2.57 7.50 23.10
C GLN A 55 -2.18 8.83 23.75
N SER A 56 -1.41 8.77 24.84
CA SER A 56 -0.74 9.91 25.45
C SER A 56 0.43 10.40 24.59
N ALA A 57 0.16 10.71 23.32
CA ALA A 57 1.14 11.31 22.44
C ALA A 57 1.13 12.83 22.64
N ALA A 58 2.29 13.39 22.98
CA ALA A 58 2.52 14.82 22.87
C ALA A 58 2.22 15.26 21.43
N ALA A 59 1.74 16.50 21.27
CA ALA A 59 1.51 17.04 19.95
C ALA A 59 2.81 16.99 19.12
N PRO A 60 2.75 16.57 17.85
CA PRO A 60 3.95 16.41 17.05
C PRO A 60 4.63 17.77 16.87
N ARG A 61 5.96 17.76 16.93
CA ARG A 61 6.79 18.90 16.57
C ARG A 61 7.17 18.78 15.10
N LEU A 62 6.69 19.70 14.29
CA LEU A 62 6.98 19.73 12.86
C LEU A 62 7.89 20.91 12.55
N HIS A 63 8.71 20.75 11.51
CA HIS A 63 9.41 21.88 10.93
C HIS A 63 8.37 22.89 10.38
N PRO A 64 8.55 24.21 10.54
CA PRO A 64 7.54 25.21 10.16
C PRO A 64 7.07 25.07 8.71
N TRP A 65 8.00 24.83 7.78
CA TRP A 65 7.68 24.58 6.38
C TRP A 65 6.87 23.30 6.15
N THR A 66 7.11 22.25 6.94
CA THR A 66 6.28 21.03 6.87
C THR A 66 4.88 21.32 7.38
N MET A 67 4.76 22.08 8.48
CA MET A 67 3.45 22.46 9.02
C MET A 67 2.67 23.31 8.01
N ALA A 68 3.29 24.33 7.42
CA ALA A 68 2.67 25.17 6.39
C ALA A 68 2.23 24.35 5.17
N GLN A 69 3.09 23.46 4.68
CA GLN A 69 2.77 22.56 3.57
C GLN A 69 1.61 21.61 3.90
N SER A 70 1.57 21.05 5.12
CA SER A 70 0.46 20.19 5.56
C SER A 70 -0.85 20.96 5.68
N VAL A 71 -0.82 22.19 6.20
CA VAL A 71 -2.01 23.06 6.25
C VAL A 71 -2.48 23.41 4.84
N LEU A 72 -1.56 23.79 3.94
CA LEU A 72 -1.88 24.05 2.55
C LEU A 72 -2.53 22.85 1.87
N LEU A 73 -1.98 21.64 2.07
CA LEU A 73 -2.56 20.41 1.53
C LEU A 73 -3.98 20.15 2.05
N ILE A 74 -4.21 20.32 3.37
CA ILE A 74 -5.55 20.16 3.95
C ILE A 74 -6.53 21.16 3.33
N VAL A 75 -6.12 22.41 3.14
CA VAL A 75 -6.95 23.45 2.51
C VAL A 75 -7.23 23.11 1.05
N LEU A 76 -6.22 22.77 0.25
CA LEU A 76 -6.39 22.46 -1.17
C LEU A 76 -7.28 21.23 -1.38
N VAL A 77 -7.05 20.15 -0.62
CA VAL A 77 -7.87 18.93 -0.69
C VAL A 77 -9.31 19.22 -0.22
N GLY A 78 -9.49 20.03 0.82
CA GLY A 78 -10.82 20.42 1.29
C GLY A 78 -11.59 21.27 0.28
N LEU A 79 -10.91 22.22 -0.38
CA LEU A 79 -11.50 23.04 -1.44
C LEU A 79 -11.83 22.18 -2.68
N SER A 80 -10.93 21.28 -3.07
CA SER A 80 -11.17 20.31 -4.14
C SER A 80 -12.38 19.43 -3.87
N ALA A 81 -12.51 18.88 -2.66
CA ALA A 81 -13.66 18.07 -2.26
C ALA A 81 -14.98 18.87 -2.23
N ALA A 82 -14.94 20.12 -1.76
CA ALA A 82 -16.11 20.99 -1.73
C ALA A 82 -16.56 21.44 -3.13
N ASN A 83 -15.63 21.56 -4.07
CA ASN A 83 -15.89 21.97 -5.46
C ASN A 83 -16.21 20.79 -6.40
N ALA A 84 -16.18 19.56 -5.89
CA ALA A 84 -16.48 18.37 -6.69
C ALA A 84 -17.95 18.34 -7.12
N ALA A 85 -18.27 17.68 -8.25
CA ALA A 85 -19.65 17.56 -8.74
C ALA A 85 -20.57 16.89 -7.70
N ILE A 86 -20.03 15.92 -6.96
CA ILE A 86 -20.73 15.19 -5.89
C ILE A 86 -19.86 15.25 -4.63
N PRO A 87 -19.93 16.34 -3.84
CA PRO A 87 -19.03 16.55 -2.70
C PRO A 87 -19.08 15.44 -1.67
N GLY A 88 -20.26 14.83 -1.46
CA GLY A 88 -20.43 13.71 -0.54
C GLY A 88 -19.51 12.54 -0.87
N VAL A 89 -19.36 12.22 -2.16
CA VAL A 89 -18.47 11.17 -2.65
C VAL A 89 -17.00 11.57 -2.46
N ALA A 90 -16.63 12.81 -2.82
CA ALA A 90 -15.27 13.30 -2.62
C ALA A 90 -14.82 13.21 -1.15
N TRP A 91 -15.68 13.58 -0.20
CA TRP A 91 -15.38 13.49 1.23
C TRP A 91 -15.18 12.05 1.71
N ARG A 92 -15.73 11.02 1.04
CA ARG A 92 -15.47 9.60 1.37
C ARG A 92 -14.01 9.25 1.14
N GLU A 93 -13.43 9.70 0.03
CA GLU A 93 -12.01 9.46 -0.26
C GLU A 93 -11.10 10.25 0.70
N VAL A 94 -11.45 11.51 1.00
CA VAL A 94 -10.71 12.30 1.98
C VAL A 94 -10.73 11.63 3.36
N ALA A 95 -11.88 11.14 3.82
CA ALA A 95 -12.00 10.42 5.09
C ALA A 95 -11.19 9.13 5.11
N LEU A 96 -11.19 8.37 4.01
CA LEU A 96 -10.38 7.16 3.84
C LEU A 96 -8.88 7.46 3.96
N PHE A 97 -8.36 8.43 3.20
CA PHE A 97 -6.94 8.79 3.24
C PHE A 97 -6.53 9.43 4.56
N ALA A 98 -7.42 10.22 5.21
CA ALA A 98 -7.19 10.70 6.57
C ALA A 98 -7.08 9.54 7.56
N GLY A 99 -7.95 8.52 7.44
CA GLY A 99 -7.88 7.27 8.20
C GLY A 99 -6.54 6.55 8.01
N LEU A 100 -6.07 6.42 6.77
CA LEU A 100 -4.78 5.81 6.42
C LEU A 100 -3.59 6.61 6.99
N ILE A 101 -3.64 7.94 6.98
CA ILE A 101 -2.63 8.78 7.65
C ILE A 101 -2.66 8.52 9.16
N GLY A 102 -3.85 8.45 9.76
CA GLY A 102 -4.03 8.07 11.17
C GLY A 102 -3.40 6.71 11.49
N TRP A 103 -3.61 5.72 10.61
CA TRP A 103 -2.99 4.40 10.69
C TRP A 103 -1.45 4.49 10.74
N SER A 104 -0.83 5.26 9.84
CA SER A 104 0.62 5.48 9.86
C SER A 104 1.11 6.14 11.15
N ILE A 105 0.40 7.16 11.66
CA ILE A 105 0.76 7.86 12.91
C ILE A 105 0.69 6.89 14.09
N TRP A 106 -0.36 6.06 14.14
CA TRP A 106 -0.55 5.08 15.20
C TRP A 106 0.57 4.03 15.20
N ILE A 107 0.95 3.51 14.02
CA ILE A 107 2.09 2.60 13.88
C ILE A 107 3.38 3.28 14.33
N ALA A 108 3.63 4.52 13.90
CA ALA A 108 4.84 5.24 14.24
C ALA A 108 4.97 5.41 15.77
N GLY A 109 3.87 5.70 16.47
CA GLY A 109 3.85 5.83 17.93
C GLY A 109 4.01 4.51 18.71
N HIS A 110 3.83 3.36 18.06
CA HIS A 110 3.89 2.04 18.72
C HIS A 110 5.08 1.16 18.29
N SER A 111 5.86 1.57 17.30
CA SER A 111 6.95 0.78 16.73
C SER A 111 8.36 1.32 17.02
N GLY A 112 8.51 2.33 17.89
CA GLY A 112 9.79 2.98 18.15
C GLY A 112 10.85 2.09 18.82
N GLY A 113 12.11 2.22 18.39
CA GLY A 113 13.27 1.51 18.99
C GLY A 113 13.18 -0.01 18.81
N GLU A 114 13.30 -0.76 19.90
CA GLU A 114 13.20 -2.24 19.91
C GLU A 114 11.80 -2.75 19.49
N ARG A 115 10.78 -1.89 19.54
CA ARG A 115 9.39 -2.24 19.18
C ARG A 115 9.16 -2.36 17.67
N LEU A 116 10.18 -2.16 16.85
CA LEU A 116 10.13 -2.42 15.41
C LEU A 116 10.18 -3.93 15.10
N ALA A 117 10.86 -4.72 15.95
CA ALA A 117 11.07 -6.15 15.71
C ALA A 117 9.77 -6.98 15.63
N PRO A 118 8.74 -6.78 16.49
CA PRO A 118 7.47 -7.49 16.36
C PRO A 118 6.77 -7.25 15.02
N TRP A 119 6.79 -6.00 14.52
CA TRP A 119 6.25 -5.68 13.20
C TRP A 119 6.99 -6.41 12.09
N MET A 120 8.33 -6.47 12.16
CA MET A 120 9.12 -7.26 11.21
C MET A 120 8.77 -8.75 11.27
N GLY A 121 8.51 -9.29 12.46
CA GLY A 121 8.02 -10.65 12.65
C GLY A 121 6.67 -10.90 11.98
N VAL A 122 5.73 -9.94 12.08
CA VAL A 122 4.42 -10.00 11.42
C VAL A 122 4.54 -9.93 9.90
N VAL A 123 5.38 -9.05 9.38
CA VAL A 123 5.68 -9.01 7.93
C VAL A 123 6.23 -10.36 7.48
N CYS A 124 7.23 -10.90 8.18
CA CYS A 124 7.83 -12.18 7.82
C CYS A 124 6.83 -13.34 7.88
N LEU A 125 6.05 -13.44 8.97
CA LEU A 125 5.11 -14.54 9.17
C LEU A 125 3.94 -14.47 8.19
N SER A 126 3.34 -13.30 7.97
CA SER A 126 2.25 -13.12 7.02
C SER A 126 2.64 -13.53 5.60
N GLN A 127 3.80 -13.07 5.14
CA GLN A 127 4.27 -13.37 3.78
C GLN A 127 4.74 -14.82 3.62
N LEU A 128 5.27 -15.43 4.68
CA LEU A 128 5.59 -16.85 4.71
C LEU A 128 4.31 -17.69 4.61
N LEU A 129 3.30 -17.41 5.43
CA LEU A 129 2.04 -18.14 5.43
C LEU A 129 1.32 -18.01 4.09
N TYR A 130 1.29 -16.80 3.51
CA TYR A 130 0.70 -16.60 2.17
C TYR A 130 1.46 -17.39 1.09
N GLY A 131 2.80 -17.34 1.11
CA GLY A 131 3.63 -18.10 0.18
C GLY A 131 3.43 -19.61 0.32
N LEU A 132 3.36 -20.13 1.55
CA LEU A 132 3.10 -21.54 1.82
C LEU A 132 1.70 -21.98 1.39
N MET A 133 0.69 -21.13 1.61
CA MET A 133 -0.66 -21.39 1.10
C MET A 133 -0.65 -21.52 -0.43
N PHE A 134 -0.02 -20.57 -1.13
CA PHE A 134 0.09 -20.63 -2.59
C PHE A 134 0.80 -21.91 -3.06
N MET A 135 1.90 -22.29 -2.38
CA MET A 135 2.59 -23.55 -2.68
C MET A 135 1.71 -24.77 -2.40
N GLY A 136 0.91 -24.75 -1.34
CA GLY A 136 -0.07 -25.80 -1.05
C GLY A 136 -1.11 -25.95 -2.16
N LEU A 137 -1.66 -24.85 -2.67
CA LEU A 137 -2.59 -24.85 -3.81
C LEU A 137 -1.92 -25.38 -5.08
N LEU A 138 -0.68 -24.97 -5.34
CA LEU A 138 0.09 -25.44 -6.48
C LEU A 138 0.33 -26.96 -6.39
N VAL A 139 0.78 -27.45 -5.23
CA VAL A 139 1.00 -28.89 -5.00
C VAL A 139 -0.31 -29.66 -5.12
N ALA A 140 -1.41 -29.15 -4.58
CA ALA A 140 -2.72 -29.78 -4.69
C ALA A 140 -3.20 -29.87 -6.15
N ALA A 141 -3.04 -28.79 -6.93
CA ALA A 141 -3.37 -28.79 -8.35
C ALA A 141 -2.55 -29.82 -9.13
N LEU A 142 -1.23 -29.87 -8.89
CA LEU A 142 -0.33 -30.82 -9.54
C LEU A 142 -0.65 -32.27 -9.16
N ALA A 143 -0.85 -32.55 -7.87
CA ALA A 143 -1.17 -33.89 -7.38
C ALA A 143 -2.55 -34.36 -7.88
N GLY A 144 -3.52 -33.45 -7.97
CA GLY A 144 -4.84 -33.71 -8.51
C GLY A 144 -4.92 -33.68 -10.04
N GLN A 145 -3.79 -33.51 -10.75
CA GLN A 145 -3.72 -33.34 -12.20
C GLN A 145 -4.69 -32.27 -12.74
N GLN A 146 -4.93 -31.23 -11.94
CA GLN A 146 -5.78 -30.10 -12.31
C GLN A 146 -4.97 -29.08 -13.11
N PRO A 147 -5.63 -28.31 -14.00
CA PRO A 147 -5.04 -27.13 -14.61
C PRO A 147 -4.39 -26.20 -13.59
N VAL A 148 -3.13 -25.82 -13.82
CA VAL A 148 -2.42 -24.86 -12.96
C VAL A 148 -2.74 -23.44 -13.42
N LEU A 149 -3.79 -22.87 -12.84
CA LEU A 149 -4.23 -21.50 -13.12
C LEU A 149 -3.59 -20.53 -12.11
N LEU A 150 -2.31 -20.20 -12.31
CA LEU A 150 -1.52 -19.34 -11.41
C LEU A 150 -2.18 -17.98 -11.12
N TRP A 151 -2.96 -17.47 -12.07
CA TRP A 151 -3.72 -16.23 -11.93
C TRP A 151 -4.81 -16.34 -10.85
N GLU A 152 -5.54 -17.46 -10.83
CA GLU A 152 -6.65 -17.73 -9.90
C GLU A 152 -6.18 -18.16 -8.52
N MET A 153 -4.94 -18.66 -8.40
CA MET A 153 -4.32 -19.06 -7.13
C MET A 153 -3.97 -17.87 -6.22
N SER A 154 -4.15 -16.62 -6.68
CA SER A 154 -3.93 -15.41 -5.88
C SER A 154 -5.08 -15.13 -4.92
N LEU A 155 -5.37 -16.10 -4.03
CA LEU A 155 -6.46 -16.02 -3.06
C LEU A 155 -6.40 -14.72 -2.26
N GLY A 156 -7.57 -14.11 -2.05
CA GLY A 156 -7.68 -12.82 -1.37
C GLY A 156 -7.58 -11.59 -2.25
N TYR A 157 -7.36 -11.77 -3.56
CA TYR A 157 -7.25 -10.68 -4.52
C TYR A 157 -8.07 -11.01 -5.77
N ASP A 158 -8.96 -10.11 -6.17
CA ASP A 158 -9.72 -10.27 -7.43
C ASP A 158 -8.81 -10.20 -8.67
N ASN A 159 -7.61 -9.66 -8.50
CA ASN A 159 -6.60 -9.58 -9.53
C ASN A 159 -5.20 -9.74 -8.91
N PRO A 160 -4.32 -10.62 -9.44
CA PRO A 160 -2.96 -10.81 -8.95
C PRO A 160 -2.10 -9.53 -8.99
N ARG A 161 -2.45 -8.55 -9.83
CA ARG A 161 -1.78 -7.23 -9.82
C ARG A 161 -1.93 -6.53 -8.47
N PHE A 162 -3.02 -6.77 -7.74
CA PHE A 162 -3.24 -6.20 -6.42
C PHE A 162 -2.28 -6.82 -5.39
N LEU A 163 -2.01 -8.12 -5.51
CA LEU A 163 -0.94 -8.79 -4.76
C LEU A 163 0.44 -8.20 -5.12
N ASN A 164 0.70 -7.92 -6.40
CA ASN A 164 1.98 -7.32 -6.80
C ASN A 164 2.21 -5.94 -6.14
N HIS A 165 1.17 -5.12 -5.95
CA HIS A 165 1.30 -3.86 -5.18
C HIS A 165 1.72 -4.10 -3.73
N VAL A 166 1.22 -5.17 -3.09
CA VAL A 166 1.68 -5.58 -1.75
C VAL A 166 3.14 -6.03 -1.81
N GLN A 167 3.52 -6.83 -2.81
CA GLN A 167 4.89 -7.31 -3.02
C GLN A 167 5.89 -6.16 -3.21
N THR A 168 5.47 -5.05 -3.81
CA THR A 168 6.28 -3.82 -3.94
C THR A 168 6.74 -3.29 -2.59
N VAL A 169 5.90 -3.43 -1.55
CA VAL A 169 6.23 -3.06 -0.17
C VAL A 169 7.02 -4.16 0.53
N VAL A 170 6.54 -5.40 0.49
CA VAL A 170 7.06 -6.45 1.38
C VAL A 170 8.40 -7.03 0.92
N LEU A 171 8.71 -7.04 -0.39
CA LEU A 171 9.96 -7.64 -0.88
C LEU A 171 11.21 -6.93 -0.33
N PRO A 172 11.33 -5.58 -0.40
CA PRO A 172 12.48 -4.90 0.20
C PRO A 172 12.53 -5.04 1.72
N LEU A 173 11.38 -5.10 2.40
CA LEU A 173 11.31 -5.30 3.86
C LEU A 173 11.81 -6.68 4.27
N LEU A 174 11.34 -7.76 3.63
CA LEU A 174 11.81 -9.13 3.87
C LEU A 174 13.31 -9.24 3.63
N LEU A 175 13.82 -8.58 2.58
CA LEU A 175 15.25 -8.52 2.31
C LEU A 175 16.01 -7.78 3.40
N GLY A 176 15.46 -6.67 3.92
CA GLY A 176 16.01 -5.95 5.06
C GLY A 176 16.10 -6.81 6.32
N ILE A 177 15.05 -7.57 6.63
CA ILE A 177 14.99 -8.50 7.77
C ILE A 177 16.05 -9.60 7.61
N ALA A 178 16.13 -10.22 6.43
CA ALA A 178 17.06 -11.31 6.17
C ALA A 178 18.53 -10.86 6.16
N ALA A 179 18.78 -9.60 5.78
CA ALA A 179 20.12 -9.03 5.69
C ALA A 179 20.71 -8.62 7.06
N GLN A 180 19.92 -8.56 8.14
CA GLN A 180 20.40 -8.24 9.49
C GLN A 180 21.51 -9.21 9.95
N PRO A 181 22.71 -8.72 10.31
CA PRO A 181 23.75 -9.54 10.91
C PRO A 181 23.34 -10.25 12.21
N GLY A 182 22.65 -9.53 13.12
CA GLY A 182 22.21 -10.01 14.43
C GLY A 182 20.91 -10.81 14.43
N ALA A 183 20.24 -10.97 13.28
CA ALA A 183 19.04 -11.80 13.20
C ALA A 183 19.34 -13.26 13.55
N THR A 184 18.47 -13.87 14.36
CA THR A 184 18.55 -15.29 14.67
C THR A 184 18.48 -16.14 13.39
N ARG A 185 19.08 -17.34 13.41
CA ARG A 185 19.02 -18.27 12.27
C ARG A 185 17.59 -18.54 11.82
N ARG A 186 16.65 -18.67 12.77
CA ARG A 186 15.22 -18.90 12.50
C ARG A 186 14.60 -17.72 11.77
N THR A 187 14.73 -16.51 12.30
CA THR A 187 14.21 -15.28 11.67
C THR A 187 14.77 -15.08 10.27
N ARG A 188 16.09 -15.24 10.11
CA ARG A 188 16.75 -15.12 8.81
C ARG A 188 16.22 -16.15 7.81
N LEU A 189 16.10 -17.41 8.21
CA LEU A 189 15.59 -18.47 7.34
C LEU A 189 14.13 -18.21 6.95
N MET A 190 13.27 -17.85 7.89
CA MET A 190 11.87 -17.51 7.62
C MET A 190 11.78 -16.35 6.61
N ALA A 191 12.59 -15.30 6.78
CA ALA A 191 12.59 -14.16 5.88
C ALA A 191 13.11 -14.51 4.47
N ILE A 192 14.15 -15.36 4.37
CA ILE A 192 14.67 -15.86 3.09
C ILE A 192 13.62 -16.70 2.38
N VAL A 193 12.98 -17.65 3.08
CA VAL A 193 11.95 -18.51 2.49
C VAL A 193 10.76 -17.67 2.04
N ALA A 194 10.25 -16.77 2.89
CA ALA A 194 9.17 -15.86 2.54
C ALA A 194 9.54 -15.01 1.31
N LEU A 195 10.74 -14.43 1.27
CA LEU A 195 11.23 -13.63 0.15
C LEU A 195 11.27 -14.44 -1.15
N THR A 196 11.86 -15.63 -1.12
CA THR A 196 11.96 -16.51 -2.30
C THR A 196 10.58 -16.94 -2.81
N LEU A 197 9.67 -17.31 -1.91
CA LEU A 197 8.29 -17.65 -2.29
C LEU A 197 7.60 -16.44 -2.94
N GLN A 198 7.67 -15.26 -2.33
CA GLN A 198 7.05 -14.06 -2.90
C GLN A 198 7.66 -13.67 -4.25
N LEU A 199 8.97 -13.83 -4.46
CA LEU A 199 9.61 -13.63 -5.77
C LEU A 199 9.13 -14.65 -6.81
N PHE A 200 8.96 -15.92 -6.42
CA PHE A 200 8.41 -16.95 -7.29
C PHE A 200 6.95 -16.62 -7.69
N LEU A 201 6.12 -16.16 -6.75
CA LEU A 201 4.76 -15.68 -7.04
C LEU A 201 4.78 -14.45 -7.97
N LEU A 202 5.68 -13.50 -7.73
CA LEU A 202 5.82 -12.30 -8.57
C LEU A 202 6.18 -12.64 -10.01
N LEU A 203 7.10 -13.60 -10.21
CA LEU A 203 7.47 -14.12 -11.54
C LEU A 203 6.29 -14.84 -12.19
N SER A 204 5.58 -15.66 -11.42
CA SER A 204 4.41 -16.42 -11.86
C SER A 204 3.24 -15.53 -12.31
N THR A 205 3.08 -14.36 -11.68
CA THR A 205 2.04 -13.36 -11.99
C THR A 205 2.51 -12.26 -12.95
N LEU A 206 3.76 -12.32 -13.42
CA LEU A 206 4.37 -11.38 -14.36
C LEU A 206 4.28 -9.91 -13.91
N GLY A 207 4.45 -9.62 -12.61
CA GLY A 207 4.33 -8.27 -11.99
C GLY A 207 5.37 -7.24 -12.44
N ARG A 208 5.37 -6.83 -13.72
CA ARG A 208 6.41 -5.99 -14.34
C ARG A 208 6.67 -4.67 -13.60
N SER A 209 5.62 -3.95 -13.22
CA SER A 209 5.74 -2.67 -12.50
C SER A 209 6.48 -2.83 -11.18
N THR A 210 6.10 -3.83 -10.39
CA THR A 210 6.77 -4.20 -9.13
C THR A 210 8.23 -4.60 -9.35
N MET A 211 8.51 -5.42 -10.38
CA MET A 211 9.89 -5.83 -10.69
C MET A 211 10.79 -4.61 -10.97
N VAL A 212 10.38 -3.72 -11.89
CA VAL A 212 11.12 -2.51 -12.22
C VAL A 212 11.30 -1.63 -10.98
N SER A 213 10.23 -1.44 -10.22
CA SER A 213 10.22 -0.56 -9.05
C SER A 213 11.13 -1.05 -7.92
N VAL A 214 11.14 -2.36 -7.64
CA VAL A 214 12.03 -2.96 -6.64
C VAL A 214 13.50 -2.86 -7.08
N VAL A 215 13.79 -3.04 -8.37
CA VAL A 215 15.15 -2.84 -8.92
C VAL A 215 15.59 -1.39 -8.77
N VAL A 216 14.74 -0.42 -9.09
CA VAL A 216 15.05 1.02 -8.89
C VAL A 216 15.27 1.32 -7.40
N GLY A 217 14.41 0.79 -6.52
CA GLY A 217 14.57 0.93 -5.07
C GLY A 217 15.90 0.36 -4.56
N ALA A 218 16.29 -0.82 -5.04
CA ALA A 218 17.58 -1.43 -4.74
C ALA A 218 18.77 -0.60 -5.26
N GLY A 219 18.65 -0.04 -6.47
CA GLY A 219 19.63 0.88 -7.05
C GLY A 219 19.82 2.12 -6.20
N VAL A 220 18.74 2.76 -5.74
CA VAL A 220 18.82 3.93 -4.84
C VAL A 220 19.48 3.56 -3.51
N VAL A 221 19.12 2.43 -2.89
CA VAL A 221 19.79 1.96 -1.67
C VAL A 221 21.29 1.79 -1.89
N MET A 222 21.69 1.18 -3.00
CA MET A 222 23.10 1.01 -3.37
C MET A 222 23.81 2.36 -3.56
N LEU A 223 23.18 3.35 -4.19
CA LEU A 223 23.72 4.71 -4.32
C LEU A 223 23.85 5.44 -2.97
N VAL A 224 22.96 5.16 -2.01
CA VAL A 224 22.93 5.86 -0.72
C VAL A 224 24.00 5.34 0.24
N VAL A 225 24.18 4.01 0.34
CA VAL A 225 25.12 3.38 1.31
C VAL A 225 26.29 2.65 0.66
N GLY A 226 26.39 2.61 -0.67
CA GLY A 226 27.53 2.05 -1.40
C GLY A 226 27.81 0.60 -1.02
N ALA A 227 29.09 0.30 -0.75
CA ALA A 227 29.56 -1.03 -0.39
C ALA A 227 28.87 -1.63 0.86
N ALA A 228 28.30 -0.81 1.74
CA ALA A 228 27.56 -1.30 2.90
C ALA A 228 26.25 -2.01 2.51
N SER A 229 25.77 -1.85 1.27
CA SER A 229 24.61 -2.58 0.73
C SER A 229 24.95 -3.98 0.20
N ARG A 230 26.23 -4.37 0.09
CA ARG A 230 26.67 -5.62 -0.59
C ARG A 230 25.94 -6.86 -0.09
N ARG A 231 25.79 -7.01 1.23
CA ARG A 231 25.07 -8.15 1.82
C ARG A 231 23.59 -8.15 1.44
N TRP A 232 22.96 -6.97 1.47
CA TRP A 232 21.55 -6.79 1.11
C TRP A 232 21.32 -7.08 -0.37
N ILE A 233 22.14 -6.52 -1.27
CA ILE A 233 22.06 -6.77 -2.71
C ILE A 233 22.36 -8.24 -3.05
N GLY A 234 23.45 -8.80 -2.52
CA GLY A 234 23.86 -10.19 -2.78
C GLY A 234 22.79 -11.19 -2.35
N LEU A 235 22.14 -10.96 -1.21
CA LEU A 235 21.03 -11.80 -0.76
C LEU A 235 19.81 -11.67 -1.68
N GLY A 236 19.48 -10.45 -2.12
CA GLY A 236 18.37 -10.23 -3.06
C GLY A 236 18.61 -10.90 -4.42
N LEU A 237 19.84 -10.85 -4.94
CA LEU A 237 20.23 -11.55 -6.16
C LEU A 237 20.14 -13.07 -5.98
N ALA A 238 20.64 -13.60 -4.86
CA ALA A 238 20.59 -15.03 -4.58
C ALA A 238 19.16 -15.57 -4.47
N THR A 239 18.27 -14.90 -3.73
CA THR A 239 16.86 -15.34 -3.62
C THR A 239 16.11 -15.17 -4.95
N THR A 240 16.43 -14.14 -5.73
CA THR A 240 15.86 -13.97 -7.08
C THR A 240 16.31 -15.10 -8.02
N ALA A 241 17.59 -15.48 -7.98
CA ALA A 241 18.10 -16.60 -8.78
C ALA A 241 17.41 -17.92 -8.41
N VAL A 242 17.24 -18.21 -7.11
CA VAL A 242 16.52 -19.41 -6.66
C VAL A 242 15.05 -19.39 -7.11
N ALA A 243 14.36 -18.26 -6.94
CA ALA A 243 12.98 -18.10 -7.38
C ALA A 243 12.82 -18.24 -8.91
N LEU A 244 13.79 -17.72 -9.67
CA LEU A 244 13.82 -17.84 -11.13
C LEU A 244 14.03 -19.29 -11.56
N VAL A 245 14.96 -20.02 -10.94
CA VAL A 245 15.17 -21.45 -11.21
C VAL A 245 13.90 -22.24 -10.92
N ALA A 246 13.24 -21.98 -9.78
CA ALA A 246 11.96 -22.62 -9.44
C ALA A 246 10.86 -22.31 -10.47
N TYR A 247 10.75 -21.05 -10.91
CA TYR A 247 9.82 -20.64 -11.95
C TYR A 247 10.11 -21.33 -13.29
N LEU A 248 11.37 -21.36 -13.73
CA LEU A 248 11.76 -22.01 -14.98
C LEU A 248 11.53 -23.53 -14.94
N ALA A 249 11.79 -24.18 -13.79
CA ALA A 249 11.52 -25.61 -13.61
C ALA A 249 10.01 -25.93 -13.70
N LEU A 250 9.15 -25.04 -13.21
CA LEU A 250 7.70 -25.16 -13.38
C LEU A 250 7.31 -25.05 -14.87
N GLN A 251 7.94 -24.12 -15.61
CA GLN A 251 7.62 -23.89 -17.02
C GLN A 251 8.22 -24.93 -17.99
N SER A 252 9.35 -25.55 -17.64
CA SER A 252 10.07 -26.48 -18.52
C SER A 252 9.44 -27.88 -18.62
N GLY A 253 8.29 -28.12 -18.00
CA GLY A 253 7.60 -29.41 -18.05
C GLY A 253 8.27 -30.54 -17.26
N VAL A 254 9.31 -30.24 -16.45
CA VAL A 254 9.91 -31.18 -15.47
C VAL A 254 8.85 -31.61 -14.44
N VAL A 255 7.88 -30.73 -14.19
CA VAL A 255 6.61 -31.05 -13.58
C VAL A 255 5.61 -31.31 -14.71
N PRO A 256 4.87 -32.44 -14.74
CA PRO A 256 3.84 -32.71 -15.75
C PRO A 256 2.64 -31.77 -15.56
N VAL A 257 2.84 -30.49 -15.87
CA VAL A 257 1.78 -29.51 -16.03
C VAL A 257 1.14 -29.82 -17.37
N GLN A 258 0.11 -30.68 -17.35
CA GLN A 258 -0.74 -30.87 -18.53
C GLN A 258 -1.18 -29.49 -19.01
N GLN A 259 -0.97 -29.22 -20.31
CA GLN A 259 -1.10 -27.90 -20.90
C GLN A 259 -2.52 -27.33 -20.74
N ALA A 260 -2.70 -26.64 -19.63
CA ALA A 260 -3.55 -25.50 -19.46
C ALA A 260 -2.78 -24.51 -18.57
N VAL A 261 -1.59 -24.08 -19.04
CA VAL A 261 -1.03 -22.78 -18.64
C VAL A 261 -2.00 -21.74 -19.20
N GLY A 262 -3.13 -21.59 -18.52
CA GLY A 262 -4.26 -20.76 -18.87
C GLY A 262 -3.96 -19.30 -18.56
N TYR A 263 -2.90 -18.78 -19.17
CA TYR A 263 -2.73 -17.36 -19.40
C TYR A 263 -2.17 -17.22 -20.81
N ARG A 264 -3.06 -17.33 -21.79
CA ARG A 264 -2.82 -16.66 -23.07
C ARG A 264 -3.04 -15.18 -22.76
N PRO A 265 -2.00 -14.33 -22.73
CA PRO A 265 -2.23 -12.90 -22.63
C PRO A 265 -3.23 -12.57 -23.74
N THR A 266 -4.43 -12.14 -23.36
CA THR A 266 -5.46 -11.91 -24.36
C THR A 266 -4.92 -10.82 -25.29
N ALA A 267 -5.37 -10.74 -26.54
CA ALA A 267 -5.05 -9.56 -27.38
C ALA A 267 -5.38 -8.23 -26.64
N LYS A 268 -6.30 -8.27 -25.66
CA LYS A 268 -6.60 -7.21 -24.67
C LYS A 268 -5.45 -6.81 -23.72
N GLU A 269 -4.56 -7.72 -23.33
CA GLU A 269 -3.43 -7.41 -22.45
C GLU A 269 -2.18 -7.00 -23.24
N LEU A 270 -2.04 -7.47 -24.48
CA LEU A 270 -1.10 -6.90 -25.45
C LEU A 270 -1.53 -5.48 -25.88
N THR A 271 -2.82 -5.15 -25.78
CA THR A 271 -3.37 -3.78 -25.97
C THR A 271 -3.50 -2.99 -24.65
N SER A 272 -2.90 -3.46 -23.54
CA SER A 272 -2.78 -2.73 -22.26
C SER A 272 -2.27 -1.30 -22.43
N ASP A 273 -1.38 -1.07 -23.39
CA ASP A 273 -0.81 0.27 -23.60
C ASP A 273 -1.83 1.23 -24.22
N HIS A 274 -2.70 0.76 -25.11
CA HIS A 274 -3.80 1.58 -25.67
C HIS A 274 -4.88 1.89 -24.62
N SER A 275 -5.17 0.97 -23.69
CA SER A 275 -6.11 1.25 -22.59
C SER A 275 -5.54 2.24 -21.58
N ARG A 276 -4.24 2.18 -21.28
CA ARG A 276 -3.55 3.16 -20.42
C ARG A 276 -3.50 4.54 -21.06
N GLN A 277 -3.09 4.63 -22.33
CA GLN A 277 -3.04 5.90 -23.06
C GLN A 277 -4.41 6.60 -23.08
N TYR A 278 -5.48 5.84 -23.35
CA TYR A 278 -6.84 6.36 -23.29
C TYR A 278 -7.17 6.97 -21.92
N LEU A 279 -6.90 6.24 -20.84
CA LEU A 279 -7.19 6.71 -19.48
C LEU A 279 -6.28 7.89 -19.06
N TRP A 280 -5.03 7.92 -19.54
CA TRP A 280 -4.12 9.03 -19.32
C TRP A 280 -4.60 10.30 -20.02
N ASN A 281 -5.13 10.18 -21.23
CA ASN A 281 -5.70 11.32 -21.95
C ASN A 281 -6.90 11.91 -21.20
N ILE A 282 -7.75 11.08 -20.59
CA ILE A 282 -8.83 11.55 -19.70
C ILE A 282 -8.24 12.31 -18.50
N ALA A 283 -7.29 11.71 -17.77
CA ALA A 283 -6.69 12.35 -16.60
C ALA A 283 -5.98 13.67 -16.94
N ILE A 284 -5.28 13.72 -18.08
CA ILE A 284 -4.63 14.92 -18.59
C ILE A 284 -5.69 15.98 -18.91
N SER A 285 -6.76 15.62 -19.63
CA SER A 285 -7.88 16.52 -19.93
C SER A 285 -8.50 17.10 -18.66
N ASP A 286 -8.79 16.27 -17.66
CA ASP A 286 -9.33 16.71 -16.37
C ASP A 286 -8.38 17.68 -15.65
N SER A 287 -7.09 17.36 -15.63
CA SER A 287 -6.06 18.22 -15.03
C SER A 287 -5.89 19.55 -15.77
N GLN A 288 -6.21 19.61 -17.07
CA GLN A 288 -6.18 20.83 -17.88
C GLN A 288 -7.46 21.67 -17.70
N ARG A 289 -8.61 21.01 -17.56
CA ARG A 289 -9.91 21.66 -17.30
C ARG A 289 -9.96 22.28 -15.91
N SER A 290 -9.40 21.60 -14.90
CA SER A 290 -9.43 22.02 -13.50
C SER A 290 -8.02 22.02 -12.86
N PRO A 291 -7.07 22.85 -13.33
CA PRO A 291 -5.66 22.73 -12.94
C PRO A 291 -5.36 23.06 -11.48
N TRP A 292 -6.18 23.89 -10.84
CA TRP A 292 -5.94 24.39 -9.49
C TRP A 292 -6.47 23.46 -8.39
N LEU A 293 -7.70 22.99 -8.54
CA LEU A 293 -8.41 22.19 -7.54
C LEU A 293 -8.80 20.80 -8.03
N GLY A 294 -8.57 20.47 -9.30
CA GLY A 294 -9.03 19.21 -9.88
C GLY A 294 -10.54 19.10 -10.00
N VAL A 295 -11.01 17.96 -10.51
CA VAL A 295 -12.44 17.63 -10.64
C VAL A 295 -13.06 17.12 -9.33
N GLY A 296 -12.24 16.93 -8.29
CA GLY A 296 -12.62 16.43 -6.97
C GLY A 296 -12.00 15.04 -6.68
N PRO A 297 -11.67 14.73 -5.41
CA PRO A 297 -11.28 13.39 -4.99
C PRO A 297 -12.27 12.34 -5.53
N MET A 298 -11.74 11.23 -6.04
CA MET A 298 -12.47 10.09 -6.60
C MET A 298 -13.25 10.37 -7.90
N HIS A 299 -13.31 11.62 -8.38
CA HIS A 299 -14.14 11.99 -9.53
C HIS A 299 -13.55 11.61 -10.89
N PHE A 300 -12.36 11.02 -10.96
CA PHE A 300 -11.96 10.32 -12.18
C PHE A 300 -12.94 9.17 -12.51
N ALA A 301 -13.57 8.57 -11.49
CA ALA A 301 -14.54 7.50 -11.66
C ALA A 301 -15.99 7.98 -11.78
N HIS A 302 -16.23 9.29 -11.89
CA HIS A 302 -17.58 9.84 -12.08
C HIS A 302 -18.02 9.77 -13.56
N GLU A 303 -17.08 9.93 -14.50
CA GLU A 303 -17.37 9.79 -15.94
C GLU A 303 -17.11 8.34 -16.39
N VAL A 304 -18.20 7.59 -16.62
CA VAL A 304 -18.13 6.20 -17.11
C VAL A 304 -17.41 6.13 -18.46
N ASN A 305 -16.43 5.23 -18.56
CA ASN A 305 -15.68 5.00 -19.78
C ASN A 305 -15.43 3.50 -20.03
N GLU A 306 -14.99 3.17 -21.24
CA GLU A 306 -14.85 1.77 -21.66
C GLU A 306 -13.67 1.02 -21.03
N LYS A 307 -12.71 1.72 -20.40
CA LYS A 307 -11.41 1.15 -20.04
C LYS A 307 -11.18 1.00 -18.54
N GLY A 308 -11.65 1.90 -17.68
CA GLY A 308 -11.50 1.76 -16.23
C GLY A 308 -11.69 3.03 -15.40
N ALA A 309 -11.91 2.84 -14.11
CA ALA A 309 -12.24 3.88 -13.13
C ALA A 309 -11.00 4.56 -12.49
N HIS A 310 -9.80 4.31 -13.02
CA HIS A 310 -8.56 5.00 -12.62
C HIS A 310 -7.49 4.89 -13.72
N PRO A 311 -6.55 5.85 -13.84
CA PRO A 311 -5.64 5.92 -14.98
C PRO A 311 -4.41 5.01 -14.91
N HIS A 312 -4.29 4.13 -13.91
CA HIS A 312 -3.06 3.36 -13.66
C HIS A 312 -1.78 4.24 -13.59
N ASN A 313 -1.92 5.49 -13.14
CA ASN A 313 -0.83 6.40 -12.81
C ASN A 313 -1.33 7.34 -11.72
N HIS A 314 -0.85 7.13 -10.50
CA HIS A 314 -1.38 7.85 -9.33
C HIS A 314 -1.05 9.35 -9.37
N TYR A 315 0.07 9.75 -9.98
CA TYR A 315 0.42 11.17 -10.10
C TYR A 315 -0.50 11.92 -11.07
N LEU A 316 -0.81 11.31 -12.22
CA LEU A 316 -1.79 11.86 -13.15
C LEU A 316 -3.18 11.90 -12.52
N GLN A 317 -3.52 10.87 -11.76
CA GLN A 317 -4.79 10.81 -11.06
C GLN A 317 -4.92 11.93 -10.00
N MET A 318 -3.89 12.16 -9.18
CA MET A 318 -3.88 13.28 -8.23
C MET A 318 -3.97 14.63 -8.97
N ALA A 319 -3.31 14.78 -10.12
CA ALA A 319 -3.38 16.02 -10.89
C ALA A 319 -4.79 16.27 -11.44
N ALA A 320 -5.48 15.22 -11.90
CA ALA A 320 -6.87 15.28 -12.34
C ALA A 320 -7.83 15.59 -11.19
N GLU A 321 -7.70 14.88 -10.06
CA GLU A 321 -8.68 14.89 -8.97
C GLU A 321 -8.45 16.04 -7.98
N LEU A 322 -7.19 16.37 -7.66
CA LEU A 322 -6.81 17.36 -6.64
C LEU A 322 -6.18 18.64 -7.22
N GLY A 323 -5.87 18.65 -8.52
CA GLY A 323 -5.14 19.73 -9.17
C GLY A 323 -3.61 19.63 -9.00
N TRP A 324 -2.89 20.41 -9.81
CA TRP A 324 -1.42 20.47 -9.80
C TRP A 324 -0.83 20.99 -8.48
N PRO A 325 -1.37 22.04 -7.83
CA PRO A 325 -0.81 22.54 -6.57
C PRO A 325 -0.78 21.49 -5.47
N ALA A 326 -1.89 20.76 -5.28
CA ALA A 326 -1.97 19.69 -4.27
C ALA A 326 -1.04 18.52 -4.63
N THR A 327 -1.04 18.11 -5.90
CA THR A 327 -0.19 17.03 -6.40
C THR A 327 1.30 17.31 -6.18
N LEU A 328 1.76 18.50 -6.57
CA LEU A 328 3.16 18.92 -6.38
C LEU A 328 3.53 19.00 -4.90
N ALA A 329 2.61 19.47 -4.04
CA ALA A 329 2.83 19.49 -2.61
C ALA A 329 2.93 18.07 -2.01
N VAL A 330 2.13 17.10 -2.46
CA VAL A 330 2.27 15.69 -2.05
C VAL A 330 3.60 15.11 -2.52
N VAL A 331 3.96 15.30 -3.79
CA VAL A 331 5.24 14.82 -4.37
C VAL A 331 6.43 15.42 -3.63
N ALA A 332 6.42 16.72 -3.35
CA ALA A 332 7.48 17.36 -2.57
C ALA A 332 7.59 16.78 -1.15
N LEU A 333 6.48 16.50 -0.48
CA LEU A 333 6.49 15.89 0.86
C LEU A 333 7.08 14.47 0.81
N MET A 334 6.68 13.67 -0.18
CA MET A 334 7.21 12.33 -0.43
C MET A 334 8.72 12.36 -0.69
N LEU A 335 9.19 13.20 -1.62
CA LEU A 335 10.61 13.34 -1.94
C LEU A 335 11.43 13.82 -0.73
N ARG A 336 10.89 14.73 0.07
CA ARG A 336 11.52 15.16 1.34
C ARG A 336 11.64 14.01 2.33
N GLY A 337 10.61 13.18 2.45
CA GLY A 337 10.61 11.97 3.28
C GLY A 337 11.66 10.95 2.85
N ILE A 338 11.68 10.61 1.56
CA ILE A 338 12.67 9.71 0.95
C ILE A 338 14.09 10.26 1.15
N SER A 339 14.29 11.57 0.92
CA SER A 339 15.59 12.23 1.11
C SER A 339 16.04 12.21 2.57
N ALA A 340 15.13 12.44 3.51
CA ALA A 340 15.42 12.36 4.94
C ALA A 340 15.80 10.94 5.35
N MET A 341 15.08 9.93 4.86
CA MET A 341 15.40 8.51 5.07
C MET A 341 16.76 8.14 4.47
N ALA A 342 17.07 8.59 3.26
CA ALA A 342 18.36 8.34 2.62
C ALA A 342 19.52 8.95 3.40
N ARG A 343 19.41 10.22 3.83
CA ARG A 343 20.40 10.86 4.70
C ARG A 343 20.55 10.12 6.03
N ALA A 344 19.44 9.70 6.61
CA ALA A 344 19.45 8.97 7.87
C ALA A 344 20.11 7.59 7.75
N LEU A 345 19.84 6.88 6.66
CA LEU A 345 20.41 5.58 6.36
C LEU A 345 21.91 5.67 6.10
N ARG A 346 22.37 6.69 5.37
CA ARG A 346 23.79 6.93 5.12
C ARG A 346 24.57 7.15 6.43
N ALA A 347 23.96 7.81 7.41
CA ALA A 347 24.55 8.09 8.71
C ALA A 347 24.20 7.06 9.80
N GLU A 348 23.63 5.90 9.44
CA GLU A 348 23.35 4.81 10.39
C GLU A 348 24.56 3.87 10.47
N HIS A 349 25.13 3.70 11.65
CA HIS A 349 26.33 2.87 11.89
C HIS A 349 25.98 1.47 12.38
N ASN A 350 24.82 1.29 13.02
CA ASN A 350 24.38 -0.03 13.47
C ASN A 350 23.94 -0.87 12.26
N ALA A 351 24.63 -2.00 12.03
CA ALA A 351 24.41 -2.82 10.84
C ALA A 351 23.00 -3.45 10.77
N ASP A 352 22.39 -3.82 11.90
CA ASP A 352 21.03 -4.37 11.94
C ASP A 352 19.99 -3.30 11.62
N ARG A 353 20.11 -2.11 12.21
CA ARG A 353 19.25 -0.97 11.90
C ARG A 353 19.42 -0.52 10.46
N ARG A 354 20.65 -0.52 9.95
CA ARG A 354 20.95 -0.20 8.55
C ARG A 354 20.27 -1.19 7.60
N ALA A 355 20.31 -2.49 7.87
CA ALA A 355 19.66 -3.49 7.03
C ALA A 355 18.15 -3.27 6.92
N ILE A 356 17.47 -2.95 8.03
CA ILE A 356 16.05 -2.59 8.02
C ILE A 356 15.81 -1.26 7.30
N GLY A 357 16.68 -0.27 7.53
CA GLY A 357 16.60 1.02 6.83
C GLY A 357 16.77 0.90 5.32
N CYS A 358 17.63 -0.02 4.83
CA CYS A 358 17.72 -0.38 3.42
C CYS A 358 16.39 -0.92 2.90
N GLY A 359 15.74 -1.82 3.64
CA GLY A 359 14.42 -2.34 3.28
C GLY A 359 13.33 -1.27 3.24
N LEU A 360 13.29 -0.39 4.25
CA LEU A 360 12.31 0.71 4.32
C LEU A 360 12.51 1.74 3.20
N LEU A 361 13.75 2.18 2.97
CA LEU A 361 14.08 3.11 1.88
C LEU A 361 13.80 2.49 0.51
N GLY A 362 14.24 1.24 0.30
CA GLY A 362 14.02 0.50 -0.94
C GLY A 362 12.54 0.34 -1.25
N ALA A 363 11.71 -0.03 -0.25
CA ALA A 363 10.26 -0.10 -0.40
C ALA A 363 9.64 1.28 -0.66
N GLY A 364 10.07 2.33 0.03
CA GLY A 364 9.54 3.69 -0.17
C GLY A 364 9.78 4.20 -1.59
N VAL A 365 10.98 3.97 -2.13
CA VAL A 365 11.30 4.29 -3.54
C VAL A 365 10.51 3.40 -4.50
N ALA A 366 10.44 2.09 -4.23
CA ALA A 366 9.69 1.17 -5.08
C ALA A 366 8.21 1.55 -5.18
N VAL A 367 7.55 1.89 -4.06
CA VAL A 367 6.15 2.36 -4.07
C VAL A 367 5.99 3.64 -4.89
N ALA A 368 6.92 4.59 -4.76
CA ALA A 368 6.89 5.85 -5.52
C ALA A 368 7.04 5.62 -7.04
N VAL A 369 7.87 4.66 -7.45
CA VAL A 369 8.06 4.31 -8.86
C VAL A 369 6.87 3.50 -9.39
N ASP A 370 6.36 2.55 -8.61
CA ASP A 370 5.21 1.72 -8.96
C ASP A 370 3.94 2.57 -9.18
N ALA A 371 3.83 3.68 -8.45
CA ALA A 371 2.75 4.66 -8.60
C ALA A 371 2.74 5.35 -9.98
N CYS A 372 3.84 5.33 -10.75
CA CYS A 372 3.88 5.84 -12.13
C CYS A 372 3.16 4.93 -13.13
N PHE A 373 3.09 3.62 -12.83
CA PHE A 373 2.65 2.60 -13.80
C PHE A 373 1.42 1.83 -13.33
N SER A 374 0.89 2.15 -12.15
CA SER A 374 -0.22 1.43 -11.54
C SER A 374 -1.10 2.30 -10.63
N GLY A 375 -2.24 1.72 -10.24
CA GLY A 375 -3.13 2.25 -9.20
C GLY A 375 -2.84 1.64 -7.83
N ASN A 376 -1.58 1.63 -7.38
CA ASN A 376 -1.17 0.97 -6.14
C ASN A 376 -1.82 1.55 -4.87
N LEU A 377 -2.46 2.71 -4.95
CA LEU A 377 -3.26 3.33 -3.89
C LEU A 377 -4.77 3.22 -4.12
N VAL A 378 -5.24 2.43 -5.09
CA VAL A 378 -6.67 2.16 -5.29
C VAL A 378 -7.14 1.01 -4.39
N MET A 379 -6.32 -0.04 -4.23
CA MET A 379 -6.74 -1.27 -3.57
C MET A 379 -6.64 -1.18 -2.04
N PRO A 380 -7.65 -1.66 -1.27
CA PRO A 380 -7.65 -1.59 0.19
C PRO A 380 -6.41 -2.20 0.85
N ILE A 381 -6.04 -3.42 0.43
CA ILE A 381 -4.89 -4.12 1.02
C ILE A 381 -3.58 -3.37 0.73
N SER A 382 -3.35 -2.91 -0.50
CA SER A 382 -2.12 -2.19 -0.84
C SER A 382 -2.02 -0.85 -0.11
N GLN A 383 -3.15 -0.13 0.06
CA GLN A 383 -3.22 1.07 0.90
C GLN A 383 -2.75 0.77 2.34
N ILE A 384 -3.28 -0.27 2.98
CA ILE A 384 -2.85 -0.63 4.34
C ILE A 384 -1.35 -0.95 4.41
N TRP A 385 -0.79 -1.67 3.43
CA TRP A 385 0.65 -1.98 3.39
C TRP A 385 1.52 -0.74 3.15
N ILE A 386 1.14 0.14 2.23
CA ILE A 386 1.87 1.37 1.94
C ILE A 386 1.86 2.31 3.16
N PHE A 387 0.72 2.50 3.80
CA PHE A 387 0.63 3.35 4.99
C PHE A 387 1.26 2.69 6.23
N THR A 388 1.33 1.35 6.28
CA THR A 388 2.17 0.63 7.26
C THR A 388 3.64 0.93 7.04
N LEU A 389 4.13 0.84 5.80
CA LEU A 389 5.50 1.21 5.44
C LEU A 389 5.84 2.65 5.83
N ILE A 390 4.94 3.60 5.60
CA ILE A 390 5.13 5.01 6.01
C ILE A 390 5.29 5.10 7.53
N GLY A 391 4.40 4.47 8.31
CA GLY A 391 4.47 4.46 9.78
C GLY A 391 5.76 3.83 10.32
N LEU A 392 6.17 2.69 9.75
CA LEU A 392 7.42 2.00 10.11
C LEU A 392 8.65 2.83 9.74
N SER A 393 8.63 3.53 8.60
CA SER A 393 9.71 4.43 8.18
C SER A 393 9.86 5.60 9.14
N PHE A 394 8.75 6.23 9.54
CA PHE A 394 8.76 7.29 10.55
C PHE A 394 9.28 6.82 11.90
N SER A 395 8.90 5.62 12.33
CA SER A 395 9.38 5.02 13.56
C SER A 395 10.88 4.73 13.54
N TRP A 396 11.35 4.09 12.46
CA TRP A 396 12.77 3.79 12.27
C TRP A 396 13.60 5.09 12.28
N TYR A 397 13.13 6.13 11.59
CA TYR A 397 13.77 7.43 11.53
C TYR A 397 13.89 8.10 12.91
N GLN A 398 12.83 8.04 13.73
CA GLN A 398 12.80 8.60 15.08
C GLN A 398 13.64 7.81 16.08
N GLY A 399 13.74 6.49 15.93
CA GLY A 399 14.49 5.61 16.84
C GLY A 399 16.02 5.71 16.75
N ARG A 400 16.58 6.72 16.07
CA ARG A 400 18.04 6.94 15.99
C ARG A 400 18.54 7.55 17.30
N SER A 401 19.51 6.90 17.94
CA SER A 401 20.35 7.54 18.95
C SER A 401 21.12 8.67 18.25
N ARG A 402 20.85 9.93 18.56
CA ARG A 402 21.61 11.07 18.02
C ARG A 402 22.95 11.14 18.78
N PRO A 403 24.12 11.01 18.13
CA PRO A 403 25.40 11.33 18.76
C PRO A 403 25.56 12.85 18.92
N ASP A 404 25.00 13.62 17.97
CA ASP A 404 25.09 15.08 17.95
C ASP A 404 23.70 15.69 18.02
N ALA A 405 23.30 16.10 19.23
CA ALA A 405 22.19 17.01 19.42
C ALA A 405 22.62 18.41 18.93
N VAL A 406 22.72 18.57 17.60
CA VAL A 406 22.56 19.90 16.99
C VAL A 406 21.20 20.41 17.47
N GLU A 407 21.20 21.68 17.91
CA GLU A 407 20.09 22.36 18.58
C GLU A 407 18.71 21.93 18.07
N PRO A 408 17.69 21.85 18.96
CA PRO A 408 16.34 21.61 18.52
C PRO A 408 15.94 22.72 17.55
N LEU A 409 16.01 22.44 16.24
CA LEU A 409 15.38 23.23 15.18
C LEU A 409 14.04 23.70 15.72
N ALA A 410 13.87 25.02 15.83
CA ALA A 410 12.67 25.66 16.39
C ALA A 410 11.43 25.10 15.68
N GLY A 411 10.88 24.04 16.27
CA GLY A 411 9.80 23.26 15.69
C GLY A 411 8.50 23.92 16.07
N ALA A 412 7.66 24.18 15.07
CA ALA A 412 6.30 24.59 15.36
C ALA A 412 5.59 23.41 16.07
N THR A 413 5.18 23.65 17.30
CA THR A 413 4.43 22.66 18.07
C THR A 413 2.95 22.88 17.80
N ILE A 414 2.25 21.84 17.35
CA ILE A 414 0.79 21.91 17.20
C ILE A 414 0.18 22.12 18.59
N ARG A 415 -0.72 23.11 18.72
CA ARG A 415 -1.40 23.35 20.01
C ARG A 415 -2.12 22.08 20.47
N PRO A 416 -1.98 21.64 21.74
CA PRO A 416 -2.59 20.39 22.21
C PRO A 416 -4.10 20.28 21.94
N LYS A 417 -4.84 21.40 22.07
CA LYS A 417 -6.27 21.47 21.76
C LYS A 417 -6.57 21.22 20.28
N VAL A 418 -5.76 21.79 19.38
CA VAL A 418 -5.87 21.56 17.92
C VAL A 418 -5.56 20.11 17.58
N TRP A 419 -4.54 19.54 18.22
CA TRP A 419 -4.19 18.12 18.05
C TRP A 419 -5.27 17.17 18.57
N LEU A 420 -5.93 17.51 19.68
CA LEU A 420 -7.08 16.75 20.17
C LEU A 420 -8.28 16.87 19.23
N ALA A 421 -8.60 18.08 18.76
CA ALA A 421 -9.68 18.31 17.80
C ALA A 421 -9.45 17.54 16.50
N ALA A 422 -8.23 17.55 15.95
CA ALA A 422 -7.88 16.78 14.75
C ALA A 422 -8.11 15.27 14.93
N ARG A 423 -7.75 14.71 16.10
CA ARG A 423 -8.01 13.29 16.42
C ARG A 423 -9.50 13.00 16.57
N ALA A 424 -10.28 13.91 17.17
CA ALA A 424 -11.72 13.76 17.27
C ALA A 424 -12.40 13.79 15.90
N VAL A 425 -12.01 14.73 15.02
CA VAL A 425 -12.49 14.80 13.63
C VAL A 425 -12.15 13.53 12.87
N LEU A 426 -10.94 12.98 13.04
CA LEU A 426 -10.55 11.71 12.43
C LEU A 426 -11.44 10.54 12.87
N VAL A 427 -11.77 10.44 14.16
CA VAL A 427 -12.69 9.41 14.66
C VAL A 427 -14.09 9.58 14.07
N MET A 428 -14.61 10.82 14.02
CA MET A 428 -15.91 11.09 13.43
C MET A 428 -15.95 10.72 11.93
N ALA A 429 -14.91 11.08 11.18
CA ALA A 429 -14.81 10.75 9.75
C ALA A 429 -14.70 9.24 9.50
N ALA A 430 -13.92 8.52 10.32
CA ALA A 430 -13.82 7.06 10.23
C ALA A 430 -15.14 6.37 10.62
N PHE A 431 -15.83 6.87 11.65
CA PHE A 431 -17.14 6.36 12.07
C PHE A 431 -18.20 6.58 10.98
N TRP A 432 -18.27 7.79 10.43
CA TRP A 432 -19.13 8.09 9.27
C TRP A 432 -18.82 7.17 8.10
N SER A 433 -17.53 6.89 7.85
CA SER A 433 -17.11 6.00 6.77
C SER A 433 -17.67 4.59 6.93
N CYS A 434 -17.60 4.03 8.15
CA CYS A 434 -18.19 2.74 8.49
C CYS A 434 -19.72 2.72 8.34
N VAL A 435 -20.42 3.75 8.82
CA VAL A 435 -21.89 3.83 8.76
C VAL A 435 -22.40 3.93 7.31
N ALA A 436 -21.73 4.72 6.47
CA ALA A 436 -22.11 4.80 5.07
C ALA A 436 -21.76 3.50 4.32
N ALA A 437 -20.61 2.88 4.61
CA ALA A 437 -20.26 1.59 4.03
C ALA A 437 -21.21 0.45 4.44
N SER A 438 -21.74 0.44 5.67
CA SER A 438 -22.68 -0.61 6.10
C SER A 438 -23.97 -0.61 5.28
N LYS A 439 -24.42 0.58 4.82
CA LYS A 439 -25.58 0.69 3.92
C LYS A 439 -25.24 0.14 2.53
N GLU A 440 -24.08 0.48 2.01
CA GLU A 440 -23.60 0.07 0.68
C GLU A 440 -23.35 -1.45 0.59
N ILE A 441 -22.77 -2.05 1.63
CA ILE A 441 -22.52 -3.50 1.72
C ILE A 441 -23.82 -4.31 1.78
N SER A 442 -24.92 -3.68 2.22
CA SER A 442 -26.24 -4.35 2.26
C SER A 442 -26.85 -4.53 0.87
N ALA A 443 -26.31 -3.85 -0.16
CA ALA A 443 -26.71 -4.04 -1.56
C ALA A 443 -26.03 -5.28 -2.17
N SER A 444 -26.65 -5.87 -3.19
CA SER A 444 -26.11 -7.03 -3.91
C SER A 444 -24.77 -6.74 -4.61
N THR A 445 -24.52 -5.49 -4.98
CA THR A 445 -23.25 -4.99 -5.49
C THR A 445 -22.91 -3.70 -4.74
N PRO A 446 -21.92 -3.71 -3.82
CA PRO A 446 -21.53 -2.49 -3.13
C PRO A 446 -21.01 -1.45 -4.13
N HIS A 447 -21.65 -0.28 -4.14
CA HIS A 447 -21.24 0.85 -4.96
C HIS A 447 -21.61 2.15 -4.24
N LEU A 448 -20.96 3.24 -4.63
CA LEU A 448 -21.31 4.56 -4.12
C LEU A 448 -22.57 5.02 -4.85
N GLN A 449 -23.67 5.18 -4.11
CA GLN A 449 -24.92 5.67 -4.68
C GLN A 449 -24.87 7.19 -4.78
N ALA A 450 -25.00 7.73 -6.00
CA ALA A 450 -25.24 9.14 -6.21
C ALA A 450 -26.37 9.37 -7.21
N GLU A 451 -27.17 10.41 -6.96
CA GLU A 451 -28.30 10.77 -7.82
C GLU A 451 -27.79 11.19 -9.21
N GLY A 452 -28.37 10.59 -10.27
CA GLY A 452 -28.03 10.92 -11.66
C GLY A 452 -26.93 10.06 -12.29
N CYS A 453 -26.38 9.08 -11.57
CA CYS A 453 -25.42 8.15 -12.14
C CYS A 453 -26.06 7.31 -13.26
N ARG A 454 -25.43 7.28 -14.44
CA ARG A 454 -25.83 6.36 -15.51
C ARG A 454 -25.26 4.99 -15.18
N GLU A 455 -26.14 4.03 -14.83
CA GLU A 455 -25.75 2.64 -14.72
C GLU A 455 -25.06 2.19 -16.02
N SER A 456 -23.82 1.74 -15.91
CA SER A 456 -23.12 1.08 -17.01
C SER A 456 -23.94 -0.15 -17.44
N SER A 457 -24.37 -0.18 -18.70
CA SER A 457 -25.11 -1.32 -19.29
C SER A 457 -24.32 -2.63 -19.30
N SER A 458 -23.00 -2.58 -19.08
CA SER A 458 -22.17 -3.77 -18.82
C SER A 458 -22.05 -4.00 -17.32
N GLN A 459 -22.94 -4.82 -16.77
CA GLN A 459 -22.92 -5.23 -15.35
C GLN A 459 -21.73 -6.16 -15.00
N ASP A 460 -20.91 -6.57 -15.98
CA ASP A 460 -19.97 -7.69 -15.85
C ASP A 460 -18.48 -7.36 -15.68
N VAL A 461 -18.06 -6.08 -15.67
CA VAL A 461 -16.61 -5.76 -15.61
C VAL A 461 -16.25 -5.05 -14.32
N SER A 462 -15.58 -5.75 -13.41
CA SER A 462 -14.94 -5.17 -12.22
C SER A 462 -14.00 -4.02 -12.61
N ARG A 463 -14.34 -2.79 -12.19
CA ARG A 463 -13.58 -1.56 -12.42
C ARG A 463 -13.30 -0.90 -11.06
N PRO A 464 -12.35 -1.43 -10.29
CA PRO A 464 -12.20 -1.07 -8.89
C PRO A 464 -11.84 0.41 -8.69
N ARG A 465 -12.50 1.04 -7.73
CA ARG A 465 -12.17 2.36 -7.19
C ARG A 465 -12.28 2.34 -5.66
N TYR A 466 -13.40 2.82 -5.12
CA TYR A 466 -13.70 2.71 -3.69
C TYR A 466 -14.19 1.31 -3.38
N TRP A 467 -15.16 0.83 -4.17
CA TRP A 467 -15.61 -0.55 -4.27
C TRP A 467 -15.12 -1.19 -5.57
N SER A 468 -15.37 -2.48 -5.75
CA SER A 468 -15.08 -3.24 -6.96
C SER A 468 -15.86 -2.70 -8.17
N TYR A 469 -17.09 -2.23 -7.94
CA TYR A 469 -17.82 -1.36 -8.83
C TYR A 469 -17.43 0.10 -8.55
N GLY A 470 -16.52 0.64 -9.37
CA GLY A 470 -15.91 1.92 -9.09
C GLY A 470 -16.68 3.16 -9.56
N TRP A 471 -17.69 3.00 -10.41
CA TRP A 471 -18.48 4.11 -10.97
C TRP A 471 -19.53 4.61 -9.98
N PHE A 472 -19.86 5.90 -10.04
CA PHE A 472 -20.88 6.55 -9.21
C PHE A 472 -21.41 7.83 -9.83
#